data_AF-C4Z5P7-F1
#
_entry.id   AF-C4Z5P7-F1
#
_cell.length_a   1.000
_cell.length_b   1.000
_cell.length_c   1.000
_cell.angle_alpha   90.00
_cell.angle_beta   90.00
_cell.angle_gamma   90.00
#
_symmetry.space_group_name_H-M   'P 1'
#
loop_
_entity.id
_entity.type
_entity.pdbx_description
1 polymer ?
#
loop_
_entity_poly.entity_id
_entity_poly.type
_entity_poly.pdbx_seq_one_letter_code
_entity_poly.pdbx_strand_id
1 'polypeptide(L)'
;MESSLREIEQREKMKKEKRHIETMIKYERAKICPKCGELMRYAFGEVFKCDHCGQEELTSFGKVRKYIEENGPSNASNISRGTGVPVSIINKYLREGRIEIPDGSDSYIKCEDCGADIRYGRYCPACAAKHNKDQNVGIFNSEAGEVPKHKRDAYGKMHTLDVMEKTRNKK
;
A
#
# COMPACT_ATOMS: atom_id res chain seq x y z
N MET A 1 -36.22 -30.10 23.20
CA MET A 1 -34.76 -29.97 23.44
C MET A 1 -33.97 -29.94 22.13
N GLU A 2 -34.28 -30.78 21.14
CA GLU A 2 -33.58 -30.76 19.83
C GLU A 2 -33.68 -29.45 19.04
N SER A 3 -34.78 -28.68 19.18
CA SER A 3 -34.92 -27.36 18.53
C SER A 3 -33.88 -26.35 19.01
N SER A 4 -33.54 -26.36 20.31
CA SER A 4 -32.56 -25.45 20.91
C SER A 4 -31.13 -25.77 20.48
N LEU A 5 -30.79 -27.05 20.26
CA LEU A 5 -29.47 -27.45 19.77
C LEU A 5 -29.26 -27.00 18.32
N ARG A 6 -30.27 -27.16 17.46
CA ARG A 6 -30.23 -26.68 16.07
C ARG A 6 -30.08 -25.15 15.99
N GLU A 7 -30.76 -24.41 16.86
CA GLU A 7 -30.61 -22.94 16.93
C GLU A 7 -29.21 -22.51 17.38
N ILE A 8 -28.60 -23.22 18.32
CA ILE A 8 -27.22 -22.97 18.78
C ILE A 8 -26.24 -23.23 17.62
N GLU A 9 -26.35 -24.36 16.93
CA GLU A 9 -25.51 -24.70 15.77
C GLU A 9 -25.65 -23.67 14.63
N GLN A 10 -26.88 -23.23 14.33
CA GLN A 10 -27.12 -22.18 13.33
C GLN A 10 -26.45 -20.85 13.71
N ARG A 11 -26.57 -20.43 14.98
CA ARG A 11 -25.91 -19.20 15.48
C ARG A 11 -24.39 -19.30 15.41
N GLU A 12 -23.81 -20.45 15.71
CA GLU A 12 -22.37 -20.68 15.60
C GLU A 12 -21.89 -20.65 14.15
N LYS A 13 -22.64 -21.27 13.23
CA LYS A 13 -22.39 -21.22 11.79
C LYS A 13 -22.38 -19.79 11.27
N MET A 14 -23.41 -19.01 11.63
CA MET A 14 -23.52 -17.59 11.28
C MET A 14 -22.36 -16.76 11.85
N LYS A 15 -21.94 -17.01 13.10
CA LYS A 15 -20.77 -16.34 13.70
C LYS A 15 -19.48 -16.68 12.96
N LYS A 16 -19.29 -17.94 12.54
CA LYS A 16 -18.11 -18.37 11.79
C LYS A 16 -18.06 -17.71 10.41
N GLU A 17 -19.19 -17.65 9.72
CA GLU A 17 -19.33 -17.01 8.41
C GLU A 17 -19.09 -15.50 8.49
N LYS A 18 -19.67 -14.82 9.48
CA LYS A 18 -19.43 -13.39 9.73
C LYS A 18 -17.94 -13.09 9.94
N ARG A 19 -17.24 -13.87 10.77
CA ARG A 19 -15.79 -13.72 11.00
C ARG A 19 -14.98 -13.92 9.72
N HIS A 20 -15.39 -14.85 8.87
CA HIS A 20 -14.73 -15.10 7.59
C HIS A 20 -14.90 -13.90 6.63
N ILE A 21 -16.11 -13.37 6.52
CA ILE A 21 -16.43 -12.19 5.72
C ILE A 21 -15.66 -10.96 6.23
N GLU A 22 -15.65 -10.71 7.55
CA GLU A 22 -14.87 -9.63 8.15
C GLU A 22 -13.39 -9.75 7.82
N THR A 23 -12.86 -10.97 7.83
CA THR A 23 -11.47 -11.24 7.44
C THR A 23 -11.24 -10.96 5.95
N MET A 24 -12.16 -11.37 5.07
CA MET A 24 -12.07 -11.08 3.64
C MET A 24 -12.11 -9.57 3.34
N ILE A 25 -12.96 -8.83 4.04
CA ILE A 25 -13.05 -7.37 3.94
C ILE A 25 -11.75 -6.71 4.44
N LYS A 26 -11.23 -7.17 5.59
CA LYS A 26 -9.97 -6.67 6.16
C LYS A 26 -8.79 -6.80 5.20
N TYR A 27 -8.76 -7.84 4.38
CA TYR A 27 -7.71 -8.09 3.39
C TYR A 27 -8.08 -7.64 1.97
N GLU A 28 -9.11 -6.80 1.82
CA GLU A 28 -9.55 -6.24 0.53
C GLU A 28 -9.86 -7.30 -0.54
N ARG A 29 -10.30 -8.49 -0.10
CA ARG A 29 -10.70 -9.59 -1.00
C ARG A 29 -12.21 -9.56 -1.31
N ALA A 30 -12.96 -8.82 -0.51
CA ALA A 30 -14.39 -8.64 -0.67
C ALA A 30 -14.81 -7.26 -0.15
N LYS A 31 -15.90 -6.70 -0.69
CA LYS A 31 -16.50 -5.44 -0.24
C LYS A 31 -18.02 -5.61 -0.23
N ILE A 32 -18.73 -4.93 0.67
CA ILE A 32 -20.19 -4.93 0.67
C ILE A 32 -20.67 -3.93 -0.38
N CYS A 33 -21.61 -4.35 -1.23
CA CYS A 33 -22.18 -3.49 -2.26
C CYS A 33 -22.98 -2.36 -1.62
N PRO A 34 -22.71 -1.09 -1.96
CA PRO A 34 -23.45 0.04 -1.38
C PRO A 34 -24.92 0.08 -1.84
N LYS A 35 -25.26 -0.56 -2.97
CA LYS A 35 -26.59 -0.53 -3.57
C LYS A 35 -27.52 -1.64 -3.04
N CYS A 36 -27.00 -2.85 -2.88
CA CYS A 36 -27.82 -4.02 -2.51
C CYS A 36 -27.39 -4.72 -1.23
N GLY A 37 -26.28 -4.32 -0.60
CA GLY A 37 -25.79 -4.94 0.64
C GLY A 37 -25.16 -6.33 0.47
N GLU A 38 -25.08 -6.85 -0.75
CA GLU A 38 -24.48 -8.16 -1.05
C GLU A 38 -22.96 -8.10 -1.13
N LEU A 39 -22.28 -9.22 -0.91
CA LEU A 39 -20.83 -9.31 -1.02
C LEU A 39 -20.39 -9.18 -2.49
N MET A 40 -19.64 -8.11 -2.79
CA MET A 40 -18.98 -7.93 -4.08
C MET A 40 -17.75 -8.82 -4.17
N ARG A 41 -17.58 -9.47 -5.32
CA ARG A 41 -16.38 -10.27 -5.63
C ARG A 41 -15.33 -9.39 -6.29
N TYR A 42 -14.07 -9.72 -6.03
CA TYR A 42 -12.96 -9.15 -6.76
C TYR A 42 -13.00 -9.67 -8.20
N ALA A 43 -13.29 -8.80 -9.17
CA ALA A 43 -13.44 -9.21 -10.57
C ALA A 43 -12.09 -9.22 -11.28
N PHE A 44 -11.34 -8.13 -11.17
CA PHE A 44 -10.02 -7.95 -11.79
C PHE A 44 -9.31 -6.82 -11.07
N GLY A 45 -7.96 -6.86 -11.01
CA GLY A 45 -6.96 -5.84 -10.57
C GLY A 45 -7.38 -4.67 -9.67
N GLU A 46 -8.45 -4.00 -10.05
CA GLU A 46 -8.82 -2.63 -9.73
C GLU A 46 -10.30 -2.48 -9.40
N VAL A 47 -11.13 -3.51 -9.62
CA VAL A 47 -12.59 -3.42 -9.53
C VAL A 47 -13.18 -4.59 -8.75
N PHE A 48 -14.04 -4.24 -7.78
CA PHE A 48 -15.01 -5.13 -7.19
C PHE A 48 -16.29 -5.07 -8.01
N LYS A 49 -16.86 -6.23 -8.34
CA LYS A 49 -18.13 -6.33 -9.05
C LYS A 49 -19.17 -7.02 -8.17
N CYS A 50 -20.37 -6.45 -8.14
CA CYS A 50 -21.50 -7.08 -7.50
C CYS A 50 -22.20 -8.02 -8.47
N ASP A 51 -22.33 -9.31 -8.12
CA ASP A 51 -23.01 -10.28 -8.97
C ASP A 51 -24.54 -10.08 -9.00
N HIS A 52 -25.11 -9.49 -7.93
CA HIS A 52 -26.54 -9.25 -7.82
C HIS A 52 -27.03 -8.05 -8.65
N CYS A 53 -26.38 -6.89 -8.54
CA CYS A 53 -26.85 -5.65 -9.17
C CYS A 53 -25.94 -5.11 -10.28
N GLY A 54 -24.80 -5.76 -10.55
CA GLY A 54 -23.84 -5.35 -11.56
C GLY A 54 -23.01 -4.11 -11.19
N GLN A 55 -23.18 -3.55 -9.99
CA GLN A 55 -22.40 -2.38 -9.55
C GLN A 55 -20.90 -2.69 -9.52
N GLU A 56 -20.11 -1.75 -9.99
CA GLU A 56 -18.66 -1.79 -9.97
C GLU A 56 -18.10 -0.72 -9.03
N GLU A 57 -17.07 -1.09 -8.28
CA GLU A 57 -16.42 -0.23 -7.29
C GLU A 57 -14.90 -0.40 -7.37
N LEU A 58 -14.15 0.70 -7.26
CA LEU A 58 -12.69 0.62 -7.27
C LEU A 58 -12.17 -0.10 -6.02
N THR A 59 -11.21 -0.99 -6.24
CA THR A 59 -10.38 -1.58 -5.18
C THR A 59 -9.44 -0.51 -4.62
N SER A 60 -8.83 -0.76 -3.48
CA SER A 60 -7.83 0.15 -2.92
C SER A 60 -6.67 0.38 -3.87
N PHE A 61 -6.23 -0.66 -4.58
CA PHE A 61 -5.23 -0.52 -5.63
C PHE A 61 -5.73 0.36 -6.78
N GLY A 62 -6.95 0.13 -7.29
CA GLY A 62 -7.54 0.95 -8.35
C GLY A 62 -7.68 2.42 -7.96
N LYS A 63 -8.05 2.71 -6.70
CA LYS A 63 -8.07 4.09 -6.17
C LYS A 63 -6.70 4.73 -6.15
N VAL A 64 -5.68 3.99 -5.71
CA VAL A 64 -4.31 4.48 -5.66
C VAL A 64 -3.77 4.72 -7.07
N ARG A 65 -3.98 3.79 -8.02
CA ARG A 65 -3.55 3.98 -9.40
C ARG A 65 -4.19 5.22 -10.02
N LYS A 66 -5.52 5.34 -9.92
CA LYS A 66 -6.27 6.49 -10.42
C LYS A 66 -5.74 7.81 -9.84
N TYR A 67 -5.46 7.85 -8.54
CA TYR A 67 -4.91 9.03 -7.89
C TYR A 67 -3.54 9.42 -8.45
N ILE A 68 -2.64 8.44 -8.66
CA ILE A 68 -1.30 8.67 -9.23
C ILE A 68 -1.40 9.14 -10.68
N GLU A 69 -2.32 8.59 -11.48
CA GLU A 69 -2.57 9.03 -12.85
C GLU A 69 -3.06 10.47 -12.92
N GLU A 70 -3.95 10.89 -12.00
CA GLU A 70 -4.54 12.22 -11.99
C GLU A 70 -3.64 13.30 -11.36
N ASN A 71 -2.89 12.96 -10.31
CA ASN A 71 -2.11 13.92 -9.51
C ASN A 71 -0.60 13.83 -9.76
N GLY A 72 -0.15 12.80 -10.48
CA GLY A 72 1.27 12.51 -10.67
C GLY A 72 1.93 11.90 -9.43
N PRO A 73 3.28 11.88 -9.39
CA PRO A 73 4.03 11.27 -8.30
C PRO A 73 3.74 11.93 -6.96
N SER A 74 3.31 11.12 -6.01
CA SER A 74 2.93 11.56 -4.67
C SER A 74 3.48 10.60 -3.62
N ASN A 75 3.85 11.14 -2.45
CA ASN A 75 4.25 10.30 -1.32
C ASN A 75 3.05 9.50 -0.77
N ALA A 76 3.34 8.43 -0.03
CA ALA A 76 2.31 7.54 0.50
C ALA A 76 1.30 8.25 1.43
N SER A 77 1.72 9.31 2.13
CA SER A 77 0.84 10.08 3.02
C SER A 77 -0.19 10.90 2.23
N ASN A 78 0.24 11.55 1.15
CA ASN A 78 -0.65 12.31 0.26
C ASN A 78 -1.63 11.39 -0.45
N ILE A 79 -1.15 10.25 -0.98
CA ILE A 79 -2.01 9.22 -1.59
C ILE A 79 -3.04 8.73 -0.58
N SER A 80 -2.63 8.45 0.66
CA SER A 80 -3.54 8.00 1.72
C SER A 80 -4.64 9.02 1.99
N ARG A 81 -4.27 10.30 2.11
CA ARG A 81 -5.23 11.40 2.32
C ARG A 81 -6.19 11.57 1.14
N GLY A 82 -5.70 11.44 -0.09
CA GLY A 82 -6.51 11.61 -1.31
C GLY A 82 -7.44 10.43 -1.62
N THR A 83 -7.04 9.21 -1.25
CA THR A 83 -7.79 7.98 -1.61
C THR A 83 -8.57 7.36 -0.44
N GLY A 84 -8.23 7.73 0.80
CA GLY A 84 -8.71 7.08 2.02
C GLY A 84 -8.11 5.69 2.26
N VAL A 85 -7.15 5.25 1.43
CA VAL A 85 -6.45 3.98 1.61
C VAL A 85 -5.39 4.14 2.71
N PRO A 86 -5.28 3.22 3.68
CA PRO A 86 -4.28 3.32 4.74
C PRO A 86 -2.84 3.34 4.20
N VAL A 87 -1.96 4.14 4.81
CA VAL A 87 -0.53 4.21 4.45
C VAL A 87 0.14 2.83 4.50
N SER A 88 -0.28 1.96 5.43
CA SER A 88 0.22 0.58 5.53
C SER A 88 -0.05 -0.26 4.28
N ILE A 89 -1.21 -0.07 3.64
CA ILE A 89 -1.58 -0.75 2.39
C ILE A 89 -0.78 -0.18 1.22
N ILE A 90 -0.60 1.14 1.15
CA ILE A 90 0.21 1.78 0.11
C ILE A 90 1.67 1.32 0.20
N ASN A 91 2.24 1.28 1.41
CA ASN A 91 3.58 0.75 1.65
C ASN A 91 3.70 -0.73 1.26
N LYS A 92 2.65 -1.52 1.47
CA LYS A 92 2.61 -2.90 1.00
C LYS A 92 2.68 -2.98 -0.53
N TYR A 93 1.93 -2.15 -1.25
CA TYR A 93 1.99 -2.12 -2.71
C TYR A 93 3.37 -1.69 -3.25
N LEU A 94 4.03 -0.73 -2.59
CA LEU A 94 5.40 -0.34 -2.90
C LEU A 94 6.38 -1.51 -2.73
N ARG A 95 6.24 -2.27 -1.63
CA ARG A 95 7.08 -3.44 -1.34
C ARG A 95 6.82 -4.63 -2.25
N GLU A 96 5.58 -4.80 -2.69
CA GLU A 96 5.20 -5.81 -3.69
C GLU A 96 5.63 -5.43 -5.12
N GLY A 97 6.16 -4.22 -5.33
CA GLY A 97 6.55 -3.74 -6.67
C GLY A 97 5.36 -3.41 -7.56
N ARG A 98 4.15 -3.25 -7.00
CA ARG A 98 2.94 -2.86 -7.75
C ARG A 98 2.88 -1.36 -8.03
N ILE A 99 3.64 -0.58 -7.27
CA ILE A 99 3.79 0.87 -7.41
C ILE A 99 5.29 1.16 -7.30
N GLU A 100 5.78 2.11 -8.09
CA GLU A 100 7.13 2.63 -7.96
C GLU A 100 7.14 4.11 -7.58
N ILE A 101 8.17 4.50 -6.84
CA ILE A 101 8.48 5.91 -6.56
C ILE A 101 9.41 6.41 -7.69
N PRO A 102 9.07 7.47 -8.42
CA PRO A 102 9.96 8.02 -9.43
C PRO A 102 11.31 8.49 -8.87
N ASP A 103 12.34 8.41 -9.70
CA ASP A 103 13.66 8.92 -9.35
C ASP A 103 13.62 10.45 -9.17
N GLY A 104 14.40 11.00 -8.23
CA GLY A 104 14.31 12.42 -7.83
C GLY A 104 13.14 12.81 -6.90
N SER A 105 12.37 11.85 -6.39
CA SER A 105 11.31 12.09 -5.40
C SER A 105 11.87 12.50 -4.02
N ASP A 106 11.09 13.26 -3.25
CA ASP A 106 11.52 13.75 -1.93
C ASP A 106 11.57 12.65 -0.85
N SER A 107 10.92 11.51 -1.08
CA SER A 107 10.84 10.41 -0.11
C SER A 107 10.89 9.05 -0.78
N TYR A 108 11.63 8.11 -0.19
CA TYR A 108 11.76 6.72 -0.64
C TYR A 108 11.42 5.73 0.47
N ILE A 109 11.10 4.49 0.11
CA ILE A 109 10.98 3.41 1.09
C ILE A 109 12.36 2.85 1.44
N LYS A 110 12.48 2.20 2.60
CA LYS A 110 13.74 1.68 3.13
C LYS A 110 13.83 0.16 2.92
N CYS A 111 15.00 -0.30 2.53
CA CYS A 111 15.37 -1.72 2.53
C CYS A 111 15.23 -2.29 3.95
N GLU A 112 14.58 -3.45 4.08
CA GLU A 112 14.34 -4.07 5.39
C GLU A 112 15.61 -4.62 6.07
N ASP A 113 16.67 -4.87 5.29
CA ASP A 113 17.91 -5.45 5.78
C ASP A 113 18.97 -4.39 6.12
N CYS A 114 19.19 -3.41 5.23
CA CYS A 114 20.25 -2.41 5.39
C CYS A 114 19.77 -0.96 5.56
N GLY A 115 18.47 -0.70 5.42
CA GLY A 115 17.92 0.67 5.52
C GLY A 115 18.27 1.59 4.35
N ALA A 116 18.83 1.08 3.24
CA ALA A 116 19.05 1.88 2.03
C ALA A 116 17.73 2.35 1.41
N ASP A 117 17.75 3.52 0.76
CA ASP A 117 16.59 4.00 -0.01
C ASP A 117 16.36 3.14 -1.25
N ILE A 118 15.11 2.72 -1.46
CA ILE A 118 14.67 1.97 -2.63
C ILE A 118 13.38 2.60 -3.19
N ARG A 119 13.19 2.48 -4.50
CA ARG A 119 12.04 3.03 -5.24
C ARG A 119 10.80 2.15 -5.14
N TYR A 120 11.00 0.85 -4.99
CA TYR A 120 9.99 -0.20 -4.81
C TYR A 120 10.68 -1.44 -4.21
N GLY A 121 9.97 -2.53 -3.96
CA GLY A 121 10.55 -3.79 -3.48
C GLY A 121 10.78 -3.85 -1.96
N ARG A 122 11.21 -5.02 -1.48
CA ARG A 122 11.52 -5.25 -0.05
C ARG A 122 12.98 -4.99 0.27
N TYR A 123 13.86 -5.36 -0.65
CA TYR A 123 15.31 -5.31 -0.45
C TYR A 123 15.98 -4.51 -1.56
N CYS A 124 17.08 -3.83 -1.24
CA CYS A 124 17.92 -3.25 -2.28
C CYS A 124 18.65 -4.37 -3.07
N PRO A 125 19.19 -4.08 -4.26
CA PRO A 125 19.77 -5.11 -5.13
C PRO A 125 20.98 -5.79 -4.47
N ALA A 126 21.74 -5.06 -3.65
CA ALA A 126 22.86 -5.60 -2.90
C ALA A 126 22.42 -6.62 -1.83
N CYS A 127 21.38 -6.30 -1.05
CA CYS A 127 20.83 -7.21 -0.04
C CYS A 127 20.15 -8.41 -0.69
N ALA A 128 19.36 -8.20 -1.74
CA ALA A 128 18.75 -9.30 -2.49
C ALA A 128 19.81 -10.27 -3.04
N ALA A 129 20.90 -9.75 -3.62
CA ALA A 129 22.00 -10.57 -4.12
C ALA A 129 22.73 -11.36 -3.01
N LYS A 130 22.90 -10.75 -1.82
CA LYS A 130 23.49 -11.42 -0.65
C LYS A 130 22.61 -12.59 -0.18
N HIS A 131 21.31 -12.35 0.01
CA HIS A 131 20.35 -13.36 0.45
C HIS A 131 20.20 -14.52 -0.55
N ASN A 132 20.25 -14.24 -1.86
CA ASN A 132 20.24 -15.29 -2.89
C ASN A 132 21.48 -16.20 -2.82
N LYS A 133 22.67 -15.66 -2.52
CA LYS A 133 23.91 -16.45 -2.39
C LYS A 133 23.92 -17.31 -1.13
N ASP A 134 23.42 -16.78 -0.02
CA ASP A 134 23.44 -17.47 1.27
C ASP A 134 22.37 -18.57 1.35
N GLN A 135 21.26 -18.45 0.61
CA GLN A 135 20.12 -19.39 0.68
C GLN A 135 20.01 -20.34 -0.52
N ASN A 136 20.78 -20.15 -1.60
CA ASN A 136 20.68 -20.96 -2.84
C ASN A 136 19.25 -21.03 -3.41
N VAL A 137 18.44 -20.01 -3.13
CA VAL A 137 17.05 -19.88 -3.56
C VAL A 137 16.93 -18.63 -4.41
N GLY A 138 16.76 -18.77 -5.72
CA GLY A 138 16.66 -17.66 -6.70
C GLY A 138 15.39 -16.81 -6.61
N ILE A 139 14.70 -16.81 -5.46
CA ILE A 139 13.36 -16.22 -5.27
C ILE A 139 13.45 -14.70 -4.97
N PHE A 140 14.54 -14.23 -4.36
CA PHE A 140 14.64 -12.84 -3.87
C PHE A 140 14.89 -11.80 -4.97
N ASN A 141 15.19 -12.20 -6.20
CA ASN A 141 15.33 -11.24 -7.31
C ASN A 141 14.03 -10.53 -7.66
N SER A 142 12.89 -11.20 -7.46
CA SER A 142 11.53 -10.64 -7.67
C SER A 142 11.17 -9.53 -6.66
N GLU A 143 11.89 -9.46 -5.54
CA GLU A 143 11.65 -8.53 -4.43
C GLU A 143 12.71 -7.41 -4.36
N ALA A 144 13.65 -7.42 -5.30
CA ALA A 144 14.72 -6.45 -5.40
C ALA A 144 14.18 -5.13 -5.98
N GLY A 145 14.35 -4.07 -5.19
CA GLY A 145 14.02 -2.70 -5.53
C GLY A 145 15.19 -1.94 -6.13
N GLU A 146 14.92 -1.05 -7.08
CA GLU A 146 15.95 -0.12 -7.54
C GLU A 146 16.32 0.92 -6.48
N VAL A 147 17.61 1.21 -6.33
CA VAL A 147 18.09 2.33 -5.51
C VAL A 147 18.00 3.62 -6.34
N PRO A 148 17.46 4.72 -5.79
CA PRO A 148 17.41 6.01 -6.48
C PRO A 148 18.80 6.52 -6.85
N LYS A 149 18.95 7.09 -8.04
CA LYS A 149 20.22 7.64 -8.54
C LYS A 149 20.34 9.13 -8.27
N HIS A 150 19.22 9.85 -8.32
CA HIS A 150 19.17 11.28 -8.09
C HIS A 150 18.48 11.57 -6.76
N LYS A 151 19.26 11.96 -5.74
CA LYS A 151 18.72 12.52 -4.50
C LYS A 151 18.82 14.04 -4.61
N ARG A 152 17.72 14.77 -4.37
CA ARG A 152 17.81 16.23 -4.20
C ARG A 152 18.76 16.50 -3.05
N ASP A 153 19.83 17.24 -3.35
CA ASP A 153 20.95 17.41 -2.45
C ASP A 153 20.50 17.96 -1.09
N ALA A 154 20.93 17.31 -0.01
CA ALA A 154 20.76 17.78 1.37
C ALA A 154 21.47 19.12 1.67
N TYR A 155 22.07 19.76 0.65
CA TYR A 155 22.72 21.06 0.73
C TYR A 155 21.74 22.25 0.66
N GLY A 156 20.46 22.00 0.45
CA GLY A 156 19.40 22.95 0.83
C GLY A 156 19.28 23.02 2.34
N LYS A 157 20.26 23.64 3.03
CA LYS A 157 20.22 23.88 4.47
C LYS A 157 18.91 24.58 4.81
N MET A 158 18.05 23.95 5.62
CA MET A 158 16.91 24.63 6.20
C MET A 158 17.44 25.70 7.15
N HIS A 159 17.24 26.97 6.80
CA HIS A 159 17.58 28.09 7.66
C HIS A 159 16.39 28.42 8.56
N THR A 160 16.63 28.65 9.85
CA THR A 160 15.62 29.29 10.71
C THR A 160 15.47 30.76 10.30
N LEU A 161 14.27 31.32 10.44
CA LEU A 161 13.99 32.71 10.06
C LEU A 161 14.90 33.71 10.80
N ASP A 162 15.35 33.38 12.02
CA ASP A 162 16.30 34.17 12.81
C ASP A 162 17.67 34.40 12.12
N VAL A 163 18.05 33.54 11.16
CA VAL A 163 19.33 33.65 10.43
C VAL A 163 19.24 34.68 9.28
N MET A 164 18.03 34.96 8.76
CA MET A 164 17.81 35.94 7.70
C MET A 164 17.88 37.39 8.21
N GLU A 165 17.48 37.67 9.45
CA GLU A 165 17.51 39.04 9.99
C GLU A 165 18.94 39.54 10.25
N LYS A 166 19.84 38.65 10.70
CA LYS A 166 21.25 38.98 10.92
C LYS A 166 22.03 39.27 9.62
N THR A 167 21.56 38.75 8.49
CA THR A 167 22.17 39.01 7.17
C THR A 167 21.59 40.23 6.47
N ARG A 168 20.33 40.62 6.77
CA ARG A 168 19.74 41.89 6.28
C ARG A 168 20.31 43.13 6.98
N ASN A 169 20.58 43.07 8.28
CA ASN A 169 21.08 44.21 9.05
C ASN A 169 22.61 44.42 8.98
N LYS A 170 23.29 43.80 8.01
CA LYS A 170 24.74 43.96 7.80
C LYS A 170 25.07 44.66 6.46
N LYS A 171 24.10 45.35 5.88
CA LYS A 171 24.28 46.23 4.73
C LYS A 171 24.09 47.69 5.14
#